data_AF-A0A6P0MBH0-F1
#
_entry.id   AF-A0A6P0MBH0-F1
#
_cell.length_a   1.000
_cell.length_b   1.000
_cell.length_c   1.000
_cell.angle_alpha   90.00
_cell.angle_beta   90.00
_cell.angle_gamma   90.00
#
_symmetry.space_group_name_H-M   'P 1'
#
loop_
_entity.id
_entity.type
_entity.pdbx_description
1 polymer ?
#
loop_
_entity_poly.entity_id
_entity_poly.type
_entity_poly.pdbx_seq_one_letter_code
_entity_poly.pdbx_strand_id
1 'polypeptide(L)' 'MPKIKLMPTGVPNLDAVLGGGFPIYSLNILAGAPGTGKTILVQQILFNTIKHQPR' A
#
# COMPACT_ATOMS: atom_id res chain seq x y z
N MET A 1 -19.93 5.04 13.27
CA MET A 1 -19.35 5.18 11.92
C MET A 1 -18.93 3.80 11.43
N PRO A 2 -19.19 3.43 10.16
CA PRO A 2 -18.76 2.14 9.63
C PRO A 2 -17.23 2.05 9.64
N LYS A 3 -16.68 0.91 10.07
CA LYS A 3 -15.23 0.67 10.04
C LYS A 3 -14.78 0.44 8.58
N ILE A 4 -13.85 1.26 8.11
CA ILE A 4 -13.21 1.08 6.80
C ILE A 4 -12.24 -0.10 6.91
N LYS A 5 -12.38 -1.09 6.03
CA LYS A 5 -11.44 -2.22 5.97
C LYS A 5 -10.18 -1.78 5.22
N LEU A 6 -9.02 -2.10 5.80
CA LEU A 6 -7.71 -1.78 5.24
C LEU A 6 -7.05 -3.04 4.65
N MET A 7 -6.24 -2.82 3.62
CA MET A 7 -5.36 -3.80 3.00
C MET A 7 -3.90 -3.40 3.31
N PRO A 8 -3.17 -4.20 4.10
CA PRO A 8 -1.75 -3.98 4.35
C PRO A 8 -0.96 -3.94 3.05
N THR A 9 0.01 -3.04 2.97
CA THR A 9 0.93 -2.94 1.82
C THR A 9 2.03 -3.99 1.88
N GLY A 10 2.30 -4.54 3.07
CA GLY A 10 3.42 -5.43 3.33
C GLY A 10 4.76 -4.70 3.37
N VAL A 11 4.76 -3.37 3.37
CA VAL A 11 5.92 -2.52 3.62
C VAL A 11 5.75 -1.92 5.02
N PRO A 12 6.42 -2.43 6.06
CA PRO A 12 6.08 -2.13 7.45
C PRO A 12 6.03 -0.64 7.79
N ASN A 13 7.01 0.13 7.33
CA ASN A 13 7.07 1.57 7.60
C ASN A 13 5.97 2.34 6.85
N LEU A 14 5.57 1.87 5.66
CA LEU A 14 4.46 2.48 4.92
C LEU A 14 3.13 2.16 5.61
N ASP A 15 2.94 0.92 6.08
CA ASP A 15 1.74 0.54 6.82
C ASP A 15 1.59 1.35 8.11
N ALA A 16 2.70 1.63 8.81
CA ALA A 16 2.70 2.52 9.97
C ALA A 16 2.26 3.95 9.61
N VAL A 17 2.77 4.49 8.50
CA VAL A 17 2.40 5.84 8.01
C VAL A 17 0.93 5.89 7.57
N LEU A 18 0.41 4.82 6.96
CA LEU A 18 -0.96 4.72 6.47
C LEU A 18 -1.98 4.30 7.56
N GLY A 19 -1.52 3.96 8.76
CA GLY A 19 -2.41 3.48 9.84
C GLY A 19 -2.93 2.05 9.62
N GLY A 20 -2.17 1.21 8.93
CA GLY A 20 -2.48 -0.20 8.68
C GLY A 20 -2.67 -0.59 7.21
N GLY A 21 -2.53 0.36 6.28
CA GLY A 21 -2.53 0.11 4.84
C GLY A 21 -3.60 0.91 4.09
N PHE A 22 -3.89 0.51 2.85
CA PHE A 22 -4.84 1.24 2.00
C PHE A 22 -6.29 0.84 2.28
N PRO A 23 -7.26 1.77 2.25
CA PRO A 23 -8.67 1.42 2.24
C PRO A 23 -9.00 0.48 1.08
N ILE A 24 -9.76 -0.58 1.33
CA ILE A 24 -10.24 -1.43 0.23
C ILE A 24 -11.20 -0.65 -0.67
N TYR A 25 -11.23 -1.01 -1.96
CA TYR A 25 -12.06 -0.35 -2.96
C TYR A 25 -11.81 1.17 -3.10
N SER A 26 -10.54 1.60 -2.94
CA SER A 26 -10.14 3.00 -3.06
C SER A 26 -9.22 3.26 -4.26
N LEU A 27 -9.25 4.50 -4.74
CA LEU A 27 -8.28 5.03 -5.69
C LEU A 27 -7.22 5.82 -4.92
N ASN A 28 -5.95 5.41 -5.03
CA ASN A 28 -4.83 6.07 -4.36
C ASN A 28 -3.86 6.62 -5.42
N ILE A 29 -3.37 7.85 -5.21
CA ILE A 29 -2.43 8.52 -6.11
C ILE A 29 -1.08 8.64 -5.42
N LEU A 30 -0.02 8.15 -6.07
CA LEU A 30 1.36 8.30 -5.63
C LEU A 30 2.07 9.37 -6.48
N ALA A 31 2.35 10.53 -5.87
CA ALA A 31 2.98 11.67 -6.54
C ALA A 31 4.37 11.99 -5.96
N GLY A 32 5.25 12.59 -6.77
CA GLY A 32 6.60 12.99 -6.38
C GLY A 32 7.49 13.29 -7.58
N ALA A 33 8.59 14.01 -7.35
CA ALA A 33 9.55 14.40 -8.40
C ALA A 33 10.16 13.19 -9.15
N PRO A 34 10.71 13.36 -10.37
CA PRO A 34 11.46 12.30 -11.05
C PRO A 34 12.58 11.73 -10.14
N GLY A 35 12.80 10.41 -10.20
CA GLY A 35 13.83 9.74 -9.39
C GLY A 35 13.47 9.42 -7.94
N THR A 36 12.30 9.83 -7.42
CA THR A 36 11.92 9.58 -6.00
C THR A 36 11.49 8.14 -5.68
N GLY A 37 11.69 7.18 -6.58
CA GLY A 37 11.41 5.77 -6.32
C GLY A 37 9.92 5.36 -6.34
N LYS A 38 9.02 6.15 -6.95
CA LYS A 38 7.58 5.82 -7.04
C LYS A 38 7.31 4.42 -7.64
N THR A 39 7.96 4.11 -8.76
CA THR A 39 7.83 2.80 -9.42
C THR A 39 8.35 1.67 -8.51
N ILE A 40 9.47 1.90 -7.84
CA ILE A 40 10.06 0.95 -6.89
C ILE A 40 9.08 0.68 -5.74
N LEU A 41 8.48 1.73 -5.16
CA LEU A 41 7.51 1.59 -4.08
C LEU A 41 6.29 0.77 -4.52
N VAL A 42 5.72 1.09 -5.70
CA VAL A 42 4.59 0.33 -6.26
C VAL A 42 4.95 -1.14 -6.46
N GLN A 43 6.15 -1.44 -6.97
CA GLN A 43 6.61 -2.82 -7.14
C GLN A 43 6.73 -3.54 -5.79
N GLN A 44 7.29 -2.92 -4.74
CA GLN A 44 7.38 -3.52 -3.42
C GLN A 44 5.99 -3.89 -2.86
N ILE A 45 5.01 -2.98 -3.01
CA ILE A 45 3.62 -3.23 -2.60
C ILE A 45 3.04 -4.42 -3.37
N LEU A 46 3.19 -4.46 -4.71
CA LEU A 46 2.65 -5.56 -5.53
C LEU A 46 3.29 -6.91 -5.17
N PHE A 47 4.61 -6.97 -5.04
CA PHE A 47 5.30 -8.21 -4.68
C PHE A 47 4.92 -8.71 -3.29
N ASN A 48 4.76 -7.80 -2.32
CA ASN A 48 4.42 -8.19 -0.96
C ASN A 48 2.94 -8.59 -0.84
N THR A 49 2.03 -7.88 -1.51
CA THR A 49 0.59 -8.20 -1.48
C THR A 49 0.27 -9.57 -2.09
N ILE A 50 0.95 -9.96 -3.18
CA ILE A 50 0.79 -11.31 -3.77
C ILE A 50 1.29 -12.40 -2.81
N LYS A 51 2.42 -12.19 -2.12
CA LYS A 51 2.96 -13.18 -1.16
C LYS A 51 2.06 -13.44 0.04
N HIS A 52 1.20 -12.47 0.39
CA HIS A 52 0.34 -12.53 1.58
C HIS A 52 -1.13 -12.77 1.24
N GLN A 53 -1.46 -13.08 -0.02
CA GLN A 53 -2.82 -13.37 -0.42
C GLN A 53 -3.23 -14.75 0.13
N PRO A 54 -4.21 -14.84 1.05
CA PRO A 54 -4.75 -16.13 1.45
C PRO A 54 -5.42 -16.75 0.22
N ARG A 55 -5.12 -18.03 -0.04
CA ARG A 55 -5.81 -18.83 -1.06
C ARG A 55 -7.29 -18.97 -0.71
#